data_AF-A0AAJ7X5Y7-F1
#
_entry.id   AF-A0AAJ7X5Y7-F1
#
_cell.length_a   1.000
_cell.length_b   1.000
_cell.length_c   1.000
_cell.angle_alpha   90.00
_cell.angle_beta   90.00
_cell.angle_gamma   90.00
#
_symmetry.space_group_name_H-M   'P 1'
#
loop_
_entity.id
_entity.type
_entity.pdbx_description
1 polymer ?
#
loop_
_entity_poly.entity_id
_entity_poly.type
_entity_poly.pdbx_seq_one_letter_code
_entity_poly.pdbx_strand_id
1 'polypeptide(L)'
;MELTLIAACQTLDQLKKQLQVAAVAGAMRLLSSRPGERALARLPEEAATGHVGGVSELAASLCERQEALSEVCRLLRHVAETEPLGIRCSHLDDCIQSTVQQILSASQVLVQNPESRAALELLEVCRQAWAECLAALTVLVRDTVDASHEKGSSQSLHRHGDEAEVARLAGGVRERTSELEAEVERWPGGGGGEEEEEDAAVLLCVQNVCNAAYAACLLAKGGGGGGGLHKCTPDLLKKAAVLADECVKLSSLLENIVSKLARGKGRARLGAGVEQARLCVEQARLCLTAVRDASAVPVQEATAKVADVMQAAEDLLATLLPTVQIARTLKEKMGA
;
A
#
# COMPACT_ATOMS: atom_id res chain seq x y z
N MET A 1 28.53 -11.28 -8.82
CA MET A 1 28.32 -9.82 -8.82
C MET A 1 27.00 -9.42 -9.48
N GLU A 2 26.60 -10.04 -10.60
CA GLU A 2 25.33 -9.70 -11.26
C GLU A 2 24.08 -10.06 -10.43
N LEU A 3 24.02 -11.26 -9.84
CA LEU A 3 22.90 -11.67 -8.97
C LEU A 3 22.72 -10.76 -7.74
N THR A 4 23.84 -10.28 -7.16
CA THR A 4 23.81 -9.33 -6.05
C THR A 4 23.36 -7.93 -6.48
N LEU A 5 23.65 -7.56 -7.73
CA LEU A 5 23.22 -6.27 -8.31
C LEU A 5 21.72 -6.29 -8.59
N ILE A 6 21.21 -7.40 -9.14
CA ILE A 6 19.78 -7.61 -9.40
C ILE A 6 18.98 -7.60 -8.08
N ALA A 7 19.45 -8.33 -7.07
CA ALA A 7 18.82 -8.32 -5.75
C ALA A 7 18.84 -6.92 -5.11
N ALA A 8 19.94 -6.16 -5.27
CA ALA A 8 20.01 -4.78 -4.79
C ALA A 8 19.00 -3.88 -5.52
N CYS A 9 18.87 -3.98 -6.85
CA CYS A 9 17.87 -3.24 -7.62
C CYS A 9 16.44 -3.58 -7.17
N GLN A 10 16.12 -4.86 -6.98
CA GLN A 10 14.81 -5.29 -6.49
C GLN A 10 14.50 -4.73 -5.10
N THR A 11 15.48 -4.71 -4.19
CA THR A 11 15.29 -4.11 -2.86
C THR A 11 15.11 -2.59 -2.92
N LEU A 12 15.79 -1.90 -3.84
CA LEU A 12 15.63 -0.46 -4.08
C LEU A 12 14.24 -0.15 -4.62
N ASP A 13 13.75 -0.94 -5.57
CA ASP A 13 12.40 -0.78 -6.12
C ASP A 13 11.32 -1.02 -5.06
N GLN A 14 11.51 -2.04 -4.21
CA GLN A 14 10.59 -2.32 -3.11
C GLN A 14 10.60 -1.21 -2.07
N LEU A 15 11.77 -0.70 -1.71
CA LEU A 15 11.90 0.44 -0.80
C LEU A 15 11.22 1.69 -1.37
N LYS A 16 11.39 1.95 -2.68
CA LYS A 16 10.75 3.08 -3.36
C LYS A 16 9.22 2.97 -3.29
N LYS A 17 8.66 1.78 -3.54
CA LYS A 17 7.22 1.52 -3.42
C LYS A 17 6.73 1.75 -1.99
N GLN A 18 7.43 1.20 -0.99
CA GLN A 18 7.08 1.38 0.42
C GLN A 18 7.13 2.86 0.85
N LEU A 19 8.15 3.60 0.41
CA LEU A 19 8.28 5.03 0.68
C LEU A 19 7.13 5.82 0.07
N GLN A 20 6.72 5.46 -1.15
CA GLN A 20 5.61 6.10 -1.82
C GLN A 20 4.27 5.84 -1.12
N VAL A 21 4.00 4.59 -0.74
CA VAL A 21 2.80 4.24 0.04
C VAL A 21 2.76 5.00 1.36
N ALA A 22 3.89 5.08 2.08
CA ALA A 22 3.99 5.82 3.33
C ALA A 22 3.76 7.34 3.13
N ALA A 23 4.34 7.93 2.09
CA ALA A 23 4.19 9.34 1.76
C ALA A 23 2.73 9.70 1.41
N VAL A 24 2.08 8.88 0.57
CA VAL A 24 0.66 9.06 0.18
C VAL A 24 -0.27 8.89 1.40
N ALA A 25 -0.07 7.86 2.21
CA ALA A 25 -0.87 7.63 3.41
C ALA A 25 -0.70 8.78 4.42
N GLY A 26 0.53 9.28 4.60
CA GLY A 26 0.82 10.45 5.42
C GLY A 26 0.10 11.71 4.93
N ALA A 27 0.14 11.96 3.62
CA ALA A 27 -0.54 13.09 2.98
C ALA A 27 -2.06 13.02 3.17
N MET A 28 -2.68 11.87 2.89
CA MET A 28 -4.12 11.64 3.04
C MET A 28 -4.59 11.83 4.50
N ARG A 29 -3.82 11.34 5.47
CA ARG A 29 -4.09 11.55 6.90
C ARG A 29 -4.05 13.03 7.27
N LEU A 30 -3.07 13.77 6.77
CA LEU A 30 -2.94 15.21 7.03
C LEU A 30 -4.05 16.01 6.35
N LEU A 31 -4.43 15.68 5.11
CA LEU A 31 -5.54 16.30 4.39
C LEU A 31 -6.90 16.02 5.04
N SER A 32 -7.07 14.86 5.67
CA SER A 32 -8.28 14.51 6.42
C SER A 32 -8.41 15.29 7.74
N SER A 33 -7.30 15.80 8.26
CA SER A 33 -7.24 16.59 9.49
C SER A 33 -7.54 18.07 9.19
N ARG A 34 -8.54 18.63 9.90
CA ARG A 34 -9.02 20.02 9.71
C ARG A 34 -8.65 21.06 10.80
N PRO A 35 -7.55 20.93 11.59
CA PRO A 35 -7.26 21.90 12.65
C PRO A 35 -6.92 23.29 12.09
N GLY A 36 -6.19 23.38 10.98
CA GLY A 36 -5.85 24.67 10.35
C GLY A 36 -7.05 25.41 9.76
N GLU A 37 -8.05 24.70 9.24
CA GLU A 37 -9.29 25.32 8.73
C GLU A 37 -10.11 25.95 9.88
N ARG A 38 -10.14 25.29 11.05
CA ARG A 38 -10.77 25.85 12.25
C ARG A 38 -10.01 27.07 12.77
N ALA A 39 -8.68 27.04 12.73
CA ALA A 39 -7.86 28.18 13.12
C ALA A 39 -8.10 29.37 12.19
N LEU A 40 -8.10 29.13 10.87
CA LEU A 40 -8.42 30.13 9.85
C LEU A 40 -9.83 30.68 10.02
N ALA A 41 -10.83 29.84 10.32
CA ALA A 41 -12.22 30.24 10.52
C ALA A 41 -12.38 31.32 11.60
N ARG A 42 -11.71 31.12 12.75
CA ARG A 42 -11.82 31.97 13.95
C ARG A 42 -10.93 33.21 13.94
N LEU A 43 -9.91 33.20 13.10
CA LEU A 43 -8.86 34.22 13.09
C LEU A 43 -9.40 35.66 12.86
N PRO A 44 -10.35 35.91 11.93
CA PRO A 44 -10.93 37.24 11.75
C PRO A 44 -11.74 37.73 12.97
N GLU A 45 -12.42 36.83 13.67
CA GLU A 45 -13.25 37.17 14.84
C GLU A 45 -12.37 37.57 16.04
N GLU A 46 -11.33 36.79 16.33
CA GLU A 46 -10.34 37.10 17.37
C GLU A 46 -9.56 38.38 17.04
N ALA A 47 -9.22 38.59 15.77
CA ALA A 47 -8.53 39.80 15.32
C ALA A 47 -9.42 41.06 15.41
N ALA A 48 -10.70 40.95 15.05
CA ALA A 48 -11.66 42.05 15.12
C ALA A 48 -11.99 42.49 16.57
N THR A 49 -11.77 41.60 17.55
CA THR A 49 -11.89 41.93 18.98
C THR A 49 -10.61 42.52 19.58
N GLY A 50 -9.53 42.62 18.80
CA GLY A 50 -8.22 43.11 19.25
C GLY A 50 -7.50 42.14 20.20
N HIS A 51 -7.91 40.86 20.23
CA HIS A 51 -7.41 39.88 21.19
C HIS A 51 -6.06 39.29 20.73
N VAL A 52 -4.97 40.02 20.99
CA VAL A 52 -3.60 39.68 20.54
C VAL A 52 -3.18 38.24 20.92
N GLY A 53 -3.52 37.80 22.14
CA GLY A 53 -3.18 36.46 22.63
C GLY A 53 -3.83 35.34 21.81
N GLY A 54 -5.14 35.45 21.56
CA GLY A 54 -5.89 34.48 20.77
C GLY A 54 -5.43 34.42 19.32
N VAL A 55 -5.14 35.57 18.70
CA VAL A 55 -4.57 35.61 17.35
C VAL A 55 -3.19 34.95 17.30
N SER A 56 -2.35 35.14 18.32
CA SER A 56 -1.04 34.47 18.41
C SER A 56 -1.14 32.95 18.52
N GLU A 57 -2.11 32.44 19.30
CA GLU A 57 -2.34 31.00 19.43
C GLU A 57 -2.86 30.38 18.12
N LEU A 58 -3.82 31.04 17.46
CA LEU A 58 -4.34 30.61 16.17
C LEU A 58 -3.27 30.67 15.07
N ALA A 59 -2.41 31.69 15.10
CA ALA A 59 -1.26 31.82 14.20
C ALA A 59 -0.27 30.66 14.39
N ALA A 60 0.08 30.32 15.63
CA ALA A 60 0.97 29.19 15.91
C ALA A 60 0.39 27.87 15.37
N SER A 61 -0.89 27.60 15.62
CA SER A 61 -1.58 26.40 15.10
C SER A 61 -1.59 26.35 13.57
N LEU A 62 -1.73 27.51 12.90
CA LEU A 62 -1.67 27.59 11.44
C LEU A 62 -0.26 27.33 10.92
N CYS A 63 0.78 27.85 11.58
CA CYS A 63 2.18 27.56 11.25
C CYS A 63 2.51 26.07 11.38
N GLU A 64 2.10 25.41 12.47
CA GLU A 64 2.28 23.97 12.63
C GLU A 64 1.61 23.19 11.48
N ARG A 65 0.40 23.60 11.08
CA ARG A 65 -0.30 22.99 9.96
C ARG A 65 0.46 23.21 8.65
N GLN A 66 1.01 24.39 8.44
CA GLN A 66 1.81 24.74 7.28
C GLN A 66 3.09 23.90 7.21
N GLU A 67 3.85 23.80 8.29
CA GLU A 67 5.06 22.97 8.36
C GLU A 67 4.76 21.52 7.98
N ALA A 68 3.65 20.97 8.50
CA ALA A 68 3.21 19.63 8.16
C ALA A 68 2.85 19.47 6.66
N LEU A 69 2.23 20.48 6.04
CA LEU A 69 1.95 20.46 4.59
C LEU A 69 3.22 20.58 3.75
N SER A 70 4.14 21.44 4.15
CA SER A 70 5.43 21.61 3.48
C SER A 70 6.27 20.34 3.55
N GLU A 71 6.23 19.62 4.68
CA GLU A 71 6.86 18.30 4.78
C GLU A 71 6.25 17.30 3.80
N VAL A 72 4.92 17.27 3.69
CA VAL A 72 4.24 16.42 2.69
C VAL A 72 4.64 16.79 1.27
N CYS A 73 4.69 18.07 0.92
CA CYS A 73 5.11 18.50 -0.42
C CYS A 73 6.55 18.07 -0.73
N ARG A 74 7.45 18.17 0.25
CA ARG A 74 8.83 17.70 0.13
C ARG A 74 8.90 16.18 -0.01
N LEU A 75 8.15 15.42 0.78
CA LEU A 75 8.05 13.96 0.67
C LEU A 75 7.51 13.51 -0.70
N LEU A 76 6.41 14.12 -1.15
CA LEU A 76 5.82 13.84 -2.47
C LEU A 76 6.80 14.13 -3.61
N ARG A 77 7.58 15.21 -3.50
CA ARG A 77 8.66 15.50 -4.45
C ARG A 77 9.74 14.42 -4.48
N HIS A 78 10.10 13.85 -3.33
CA HIS A 78 11.12 12.79 -3.26
C HIS A 78 10.64 11.46 -3.84
N VAL A 79 9.33 11.18 -3.77
CA VAL A 79 8.74 9.98 -4.37
C VAL A 79 8.18 10.22 -5.77
N ALA A 80 8.20 11.47 -6.26
CA ALA A 80 7.69 11.83 -7.56
C ALA A 80 8.41 11.06 -8.67
N GLU A 81 7.62 10.40 -9.51
CA GLU A 81 8.17 9.56 -10.56
C GLU A 81 8.64 10.34 -11.79
N THR A 82 8.15 11.56 -11.94
CA THR A 82 8.45 12.44 -13.07
C THR A 82 8.89 13.80 -12.57
N GLU A 83 9.79 14.44 -13.31
CA GLU A 83 10.27 15.79 -13.02
C GLU A 83 9.13 16.83 -12.95
N PRO A 84 8.11 16.81 -13.85
CA PRO A 84 6.96 17.70 -13.72
C PRO A 84 6.21 17.56 -12.40
N LEU A 85 6.02 16.34 -11.89
CA LEU A 85 5.39 16.12 -10.58
C LEU A 85 6.22 16.75 -9.45
N GLY A 86 7.55 16.58 -9.49
CA GLY A 86 8.46 17.19 -8.52
C GLY A 86 8.45 18.72 -8.54
N ILE A 87 8.36 19.32 -9.73
CA ILE A 87 8.24 20.78 -9.89
C ILE A 87 6.93 21.28 -9.29
N ARG A 88 5.79 20.63 -9.59
CA ARG A 88 4.49 21.01 -9.02
C ARG A 88 4.46 20.90 -7.50
N CYS A 89 5.10 19.88 -6.92
CA CYS A 89 5.23 19.75 -5.46
C CYS A 89 6.01 20.93 -4.84
N SER A 90 7.09 21.36 -5.50
CA SER A 90 7.90 22.51 -5.03
C SER A 90 7.11 23.81 -5.13
N HIS A 91 6.45 24.04 -6.26
CA HIS A 91 5.62 25.22 -6.46
C HIS A 91 4.47 25.30 -5.44
N LEU A 92 3.84 24.16 -5.13
CA LEU A 92 2.77 24.15 -4.14
C LEU A 92 3.28 24.45 -2.73
N ASP A 93 4.46 23.97 -2.35
CA ASP A 93 5.10 24.33 -1.09
C ASP A 93 5.30 25.85 -0.98
N ASP A 94 5.83 26.48 -2.04
CA ASP A 94 6.01 27.94 -2.10
C ASP A 94 4.67 28.69 -1.97
N CYS A 95 3.61 28.20 -2.63
CA CYS A 95 2.27 28.78 -2.51
C CYS A 95 1.72 28.68 -1.08
N ILE A 96 1.88 27.53 -0.41
CA ILE A 96 1.41 27.31 0.96
C ILE A 96 2.15 28.24 1.93
N GLN A 97 3.48 28.34 1.81
CA GLN A 97 4.30 29.23 2.63
C GLN A 97 3.90 30.69 2.45
N SER A 98 3.81 31.14 1.19
CA SER A 98 3.43 32.51 0.86
C SER A 98 2.03 32.86 1.38
N THR A 99 1.06 31.95 1.21
CA THR A 99 -0.32 32.15 1.65
C THR A 99 -0.40 32.32 3.17
N VAL A 100 0.29 31.48 3.94
CA VAL A 100 0.32 31.60 5.42
C VAL A 100 0.96 32.90 5.86
N GLN A 101 2.08 33.32 5.25
CA GLN A 101 2.70 34.59 5.59
C GLN A 101 1.77 35.79 5.35
N GLN A 102 0.99 35.76 4.27
CA GLN A 102 -0.02 36.78 3.99
C GLN A 102 -1.15 36.77 5.02
N ILE A 103 -1.63 35.58 5.42
CA ILE A 103 -2.64 35.43 6.48
C ILE A 103 -2.13 36.03 7.77
N LEU A 104 -0.93 35.66 8.22
CA LEU A 104 -0.34 36.17 9.46
C LEU A 104 -0.19 37.69 9.44
N SER A 105 0.30 38.23 8.33
CA SER A 105 0.47 39.68 8.15
C SER A 105 -0.86 40.43 8.20
N ALA A 106 -1.87 39.94 7.47
CA ALA A 106 -3.20 40.54 7.46
C ALA A 106 -3.86 40.48 8.85
N SER A 107 -3.66 39.39 9.57
CA SER A 107 -4.16 39.19 10.93
C SER A 107 -3.56 40.17 11.92
N GLN A 108 -2.25 40.41 11.83
CA GLN A 108 -1.56 41.39 12.68
C GLN A 108 -2.07 42.82 12.42
N VAL A 109 -2.26 43.17 11.15
CA VAL A 109 -2.84 44.47 10.77
C VAL A 109 -4.26 44.62 11.32
N LEU A 110 -5.06 43.56 11.26
CA LEU A 110 -6.45 43.56 11.74
C LEU A 110 -6.52 43.65 13.27
N VAL A 111 -5.63 42.98 14.00
CA VAL A 111 -5.51 43.14 15.47
C VAL A 111 -5.19 44.57 15.87
N GLN A 112 -4.33 45.25 15.12
CA GLN A 112 -3.95 46.65 15.38
C GLN A 112 -5.02 47.64 14.91
N ASN A 113 -5.76 47.30 13.85
CA ASN A 113 -6.78 48.14 13.23
C ASN A 113 -8.03 47.29 12.88
N PRO A 114 -8.91 47.00 13.86
CA PRO A 114 -10.04 46.09 13.68
C PRO A 114 -11.04 46.46 12.58
N GLU A 115 -11.14 47.75 12.24
CA GLU A 115 -12.04 48.27 11.19
C GLU A 115 -11.39 48.25 9.79
N SER A 116 -10.19 47.70 9.63
CA SER A 116 -9.48 47.65 8.35
C SER A 116 -10.16 46.70 7.37
N ARG A 117 -11.01 47.26 6.52
CA ARG A 117 -11.69 46.53 5.44
C ARG A 117 -10.71 45.83 4.50
N ALA A 118 -9.58 46.47 4.19
CA ALA A 118 -8.55 45.89 3.33
C ALA A 118 -7.89 44.64 3.95
N ALA A 119 -7.68 44.62 5.27
CA ALA A 119 -7.13 43.46 5.96
C ALA A 119 -8.13 42.29 6.02
N LEU A 120 -9.42 42.59 6.19
CA LEU A 120 -10.50 41.59 6.10
C LEU A 120 -10.61 40.98 4.70
N GLU A 121 -10.66 41.82 3.66
CA GLU A 121 -10.72 41.35 2.27
C GLU A 121 -9.48 40.51 1.92
N LEU A 122 -8.29 40.90 2.39
CA LEU A 122 -7.07 40.10 2.21
C LEU A 122 -7.16 38.74 2.91
N LEU A 123 -7.68 38.67 4.14
CA LEU A 123 -7.87 37.40 4.85
C LEU A 123 -8.86 36.47 4.13
N GLU A 124 -9.93 37.01 3.55
CA GLU A 124 -10.88 36.22 2.76
C GLU A 124 -10.23 35.64 1.50
N VAL A 125 -9.49 36.47 0.75
CA VAL A 125 -8.74 36.02 -0.43
C VAL A 125 -7.71 34.96 -0.06
N CYS A 126 -6.93 35.17 1.01
CA CYS A 126 -5.94 34.19 1.43
C CYS A 126 -6.57 32.90 1.97
N ARG A 127 -7.75 32.96 2.59
CA ARG A 127 -8.49 31.75 2.99
C ARG A 127 -8.90 30.93 1.77
N GLN A 128 -9.34 31.58 0.70
CA GLN A 128 -9.66 30.91 -0.56
C GLN A 128 -8.39 30.30 -1.20
N ALA A 129 -7.29 31.06 -1.26
CA ALA A 129 -6.00 30.56 -1.77
C ALA A 129 -5.48 29.36 -0.96
N TRP A 130 -5.69 29.35 0.36
CA TRP A 130 -5.34 28.22 1.22
C TRP A 130 -6.15 26.96 0.88
N ALA A 131 -7.46 27.10 0.69
CA ALA A 131 -8.33 26.00 0.29
C ALA A 131 -7.93 25.44 -1.10
N GLU A 132 -7.57 26.32 -2.03
CA GLU A 132 -7.05 25.94 -3.34
C GLU A 132 -5.72 25.19 -3.23
N CYS A 133 -4.82 25.60 -2.32
CA CYS A 133 -3.59 24.86 -2.05
C CYS A 133 -3.87 23.44 -1.53
N LEU A 134 -4.84 23.27 -0.63
CA LEU A 134 -5.24 21.95 -0.11
C LEU A 134 -5.88 21.07 -1.20
N ALA A 135 -6.71 21.66 -2.06
CA ALA A 135 -7.29 20.97 -3.21
C ALA A 135 -6.20 20.54 -4.21
N ALA A 136 -5.26 21.44 -4.52
CA ALA A 136 -4.11 21.15 -5.38
C ALA A 136 -3.22 20.06 -4.78
N LEU A 137 -3.01 20.03 -3.46
CA LEU A 137 -2.27 18.97 -2.79
C LEU A 137 -2.99 17.62 -2.91
N THR A 138 -4.31 17.61 -2.79
CA THR A 138 -5.13 16.40 -2.97
C THR A 138 -4.98 15.83 -4.38
N VAL A 139 -5.01 16.72 -5.40
CA VAL A 139 -4.76 16.33 -6.79
C VAL A 139 -3.32 15.82 -6.96
N LEU A 140 -2.33 16.47 -6.37
CA LEU A 140 -0.93 16.01 -6.42
C LEU A 140 -0.75 14.62 -5.82
N VAL A 141 -1.39 14.33 -4.69
CA VAL A 141 -1.36 13.01 -4.07
C VAL A 141 -1.94 11.96 -5.02
N ARG A 142 -3.10 12.25 -5.64
CA ARG A 142 -3.71 11.35 -6.63
C ARG A 142 -2.79 11.14 -7.84
N ASP A 143 -2.29 12.22 -8.44
CA ASP A 143 -1.40 12.14 -9.60
C ASP A 143 -0.09 11.40 -9.27
N THR A 144 0.38 11.47 -8.02
CA THR A 144 1.54 10.70 -7.55
C THR A 144 1.23 9.21 -7.47
N VAL A 145 0.03 8.83 -7.02
CA VAL A 145 -0.46 7.45 -7.04
C VAL A 145 -0.59 6.96 -8.49
N ASP A 146 -1.26 7.73 -9.34
CA ASP A 146 -1.49 7.36 -10.74
C ASP A 146 -0.17 7.16 -11.50
N ALA A 147 0.81 8.05 -11.31
CA ALA A 147 2.12 7.93 -11.96
C ALA A 147 2.88 6.64 -11.58
N SER A 148 2.77 6.17 -10.33
CA SER A 148 3.36 4.88 -9.96
C SER A 148 2.70 3.67 -10.58
N HIS A 149 1.41 3.78 -10.91
CA HIS A 149 0.74 2.74 -11.68
C HIS A 149 1.20 2.79 -13.16
N GLU A 150 1.53 3.96 -13.70
CA GLU A 150 2.03 4.13 -15.08
C GLU A 150 3.44 3.58 -15.33
N LYS A 151 4.36 3.58 -14.35
CA LYS A 151 5.72 2.99 -14.55
C LYS A 151 5.78 1.46 -14.55
N GLY A 152 4.72 0.77 -14.13
CA GLY A 152 4.52 -0.64 -14.49
C GLY A 152 4.13 -0.85 -15.97
N SER A 153 3.82 0.24 -16.69
CA SER A 153 3.03 0.22 -17.93
C SER A 153 3.80 0.67 -19.18
N SER A 154 5.11 0.96 -19.11
CA SER A 154 5.91 1.27 -20.32
C SER A 154 6.12 0.09 -21.28
N GLN A 155 5.51 -1.08 -21.03
CA GLN A 155 5.48 -2.19 -21.99
C GLN A 155 4.10 -2.77 -22.33
N SER A 156 2.99 -2.27 -21.78
CA SER A 156 1.70 -2.69 -22.32
C SER A 156 0.60 -1.67 -22.07
N LEU A 157 0.13 -1.08 -23.18
CA LEU A 157 -1.24 -0.65 -23.39
C LEU A 157 -2.22 -1.78 -23.01
N HIS A 158 -2.45 -2.05 -21.73
CA HIS A 158 -3.53 -2.93 -21.26
C HIS A 158 -4.32 -2.20 -20.18
N ARG A 159 -5.63 -2.19 -20.38
CA ARG A 159 -6.59 -1.51 -19.52
C ARG A 159 -6.59 -2.28 -18.20
N HIS A 160 -6.28 -1.62 -17.09
CA HIS A 160 -6.36 -2.27 -15.78
C HIS A 160 -7.76 -2.86 -15.57
N GLY A 161 -7.82 -4.14 -15.18
CA GLY A 161 -9.05 -4.88 -14.98
C GLY A 161 -9.72 -5.38 -16.25
N ASP A 162 -9.01 -5.58 -17.36
CA ASP A 162 -9.56 -6.36 -18.47
C ASP A 162 -9.36 -7.87 -18.29
N GLU A 163 -10.13 -8.67 -19.03
CA GLU A 163 -10.08 -10.14 -18.92
C GLU A 163 -8.70 -10.72 -19.31
N ALA A 164 -7.92 -9.98 -20.11
CA ALA A 164 -6.58 -10.39 -20.53
C ALA A 164 -5.56 -10.23 -19.39
N GLU A 165 -5.63 -9.14 -18.62
CA GLU A 165 -4.82 -8.97 -17.42
C GLU A 165 -5.14 -10.05 -16.38
N VAL A 166 -6.42 -10.30 -16.13
CA VAL A 166 -6.84 -11.37 -15.20
C VAL A 166 -6.32 -12.74 -15.66
N ALA A 167 -6.38 -13.02 -16.96
CA ALA A 167 -5.84 -14.28 -17.51
C ALA A 167 -4.31 -14.38 -17.37
N ARG A 168 -3.58 -13.27 -17.53
CA ARG A 168 -2.13 -13.20 -17.32
C ARG A 168 -1.77 -13.49 -15.86
N LEU A 169 -2.42 -12.81 -14.93
CA LEU A 169 -2.20 -12.99 -13.49
C LEU A 169 -2.56 -14.42 -13.05
N ALA A 170 -3.69 -14.96 -13.52
CA ALA A 170 -4.05 -16.35 -13.28
C ALA A 170 -3.02 -17.34 -13.86
N GLY A 171 -2.32 -16.97 -14.94
CA GLY A 171 -1.16 -17.69 -15.45
C GLY A 171 0.01 -17.70 -14.47
N GLY A 172 0.41 -16.52 -13.99
CA GLY A 172 1.47 -16.36 -12.99
C GLY A 172 1.20 -17.13 -11.70
N VAL A 173 -0.01 -16.99 -11.13
CA VAL A 173 -0.45 -17.76 -9.95
C VAL A 173 -0.32 -19.27 -10.19
N ARG A 174 -0.68 -19.76 -11.38
CA ARG A 174 -0.58 -21.19 -11.72
C ARG A 174 0.87 -21.66 -11.82
N GLU A 175 1.73 -20.87 -12.46
CA GLU A 175 3.16 -21.18 -12.55
C GLU A 175 3.79 -21.27 -11.16
N ARG A 176 3.54 -20.28 -10.29
CA ARG A 176 4.02 -20.29 -8.91
C ARG A 176 3.48 -21.45 -8.08
N THR A 177 2.20 -21.80 -8.29
CA THR A 177 1.60 -22.97 -7.65
C THR A 177 2.33 -24.25 -8.06
N SER A 178 2.64 -24.42 -9.36
CA SER A 178 3.37 -25.58 -9.85
C SER A 178 4.81 -25.64 -9.32
N GLU A 179 5.49 -24.49 -9.20
CA GLU A 179 6.81 -24.41 -8.58
C GLU A 179 6.78 -24.83 -7.10
N LEU A 180 5.72 -24.43 -6.38
CA LEU A 180 5.52 -24.74 -4.97
C LEU A 180 5.19 -26.23 -4.76
N GLU A 181 4.35 -26.82 -5.60
CA GLU A 181 4.07 -28.27 -5.59
C GLU A 181 5.33 -29.09 -5.85
N ALA A 182 6.15 -28.70 -6.85
CA ALA A 182 7.41 -29.37 -7.13
C ALA A 182 8.42 -29.26 -5.96
N GLU A 183 8.34 -28.20 -5.16
CA GLU A 183 9.16 -28.04 -3.97
C GLU A 183 8.69 -28.93 -2.81
N VAL A 184 7.38 -29.13 -2.67
CA VAL A 184 6.76 -30.06 -1.71
C VAL A 184 7.15 -31.51 -2.02
N GLU A 185 7.17 -31.92 -3.28
CA GLU A 185 7.61 -33.26 -3.69
C GLU A 185 9.07 -33.57 -3.30
N ARG A 186 9.89 -32.52 -3.15
CA ARG A 186 11.30 -32.64 -2.74
C ARG A 186 11.49 -32.59 -1.23
N TRP A 187 10.44 -32.43 -0.45
CA TRP A 187 10.56 -32.29 1.00
C TRP A 187 11.21 -33.56 1.59
N PRO A 188 12.27 -33.42 2.41
CA PRO A 188 12.92 -34.57 2.99
C PRO A 188 11.93 -35.26 3.94
N GLY A 189 11.60 -36.52 3.65
CA GLY A 189 10.97 -37.40 4.63
C GLY A 189 11.95 -37.63 5.77
N GLY A 190 11.59 -37.21 6.99
CA GLY A 190 12.46 -37.27 8.17
C GLY A 190 11.86 -38.20 9.23
N GLY A 191 12.72 -38.96 9.90
CA GLY A 191 12.42 -40.10 10.78
C GLY A 191 11.30 -39.91 11.79
N GLY A 192 10.57 -41.01 12.07
CA GLY A 192 9.31 -40.99 12.80
C GLY A 192 9.33 -40.33 14.18
N GLY A 193 8.21 -39.72 14.55
CA GLY A 193 8.01 -38.98 15.80
C GLY A 193 7.25 -37.66 15.57
N GLU A 194 7.36 -36.72 16.50
CA GLU A 194 6.71 -35.40 16.45
C GLU A 194 7.17 -34.52 15.26
N GLU A 195 8.39 -34.74 14.75
CA GLU A 195 8.91 -34.00 13.58
C GLU A 195 8.14 -34.36 12.30
N GLU A 196 7.78 -35.63 12.12
CA GLU A 196 7.02 -36.11 10.96
C GLU A 196 5.59 -35.52 10.93
N GLU A 197 5.00 -35.26 12.10
CA GLU A 197 3.68 -34.63 12.23
C GLU A 197 3.72 -33.13 11.87
N GLU A 198 4.76 -32.40 12.28
CA GLU A 198 4.96 -31.00 11.90
C GLU A 198 5.23 -30.85 10.40
N ASP A 199 6.00 -31.76 9.82
CA ASP A 199 6.24 -31.80 8.38
C ASP A 199 4.97 -32.11 7.59
N ALA A 200 4.20 -33.12 8.04
CA ALA A 200 2.92 -33.44 7.45
C ALA A 200 1.96 -32.24 7.49
N ALA A 201 1.97 -31.47 8.59
CA ALA A 201 1.18 -30.24 8.70
C ALA A 201 1.63 -29.16 7.72
N VAL A 202 2.94 -28.95 7.53
CA VAL A 202 3.48 -28.00 6.55
C VAL A 202 3.11 -28.42 5.13
N LEU A 203 3.33 -29.68 4.76
CA LEU A 203 3.03 -30.20 3.43
C LEU A 203 1.53 -30.15 3.12
N LEU A 204 0.69 -30.53 4.08
CA LEU A 204 -0.76 -30.42 3.94
C LEU A 204 -1.20 -28.97 3.76
N CYS A 205 -0.62 -28.04 4.51
CA CYS A 205 -0.95 -26.62 4.41
C CYS A 205 -0.51 -26.05 3.05
N VAL A 206 0.69 -26.39 2.56
CA VAL A 206 1.13 -26.00 1.21
C VAL A 206 0.20 -26.59 0.15
N GLN A 207 -0.23 -27.85 0.28
CA GLN A 207 -1.19 -28.44 -0.66
C GLN A 207 -2.53 -27.70 -0.65
N ASN A 208 -3.01 -27.27 0.52
CA ASN A 208 -4.24 -26.47 0.63
C ASN A 208 -4.08 -25.09 -0.05
N VAL A 209 -2.92 -24.44 0.11
CA VAL A 209 -2.55 -23.20 -0.59
C VAL A 209 -2.62 -23.42 -2.11
N CYS A 210 -1.98 -24.48 -2.62
CA CYS A 210 -1.98 -24.80 -4.05
C CYS A 210 -3.39 -25.07 -4.58
N ASN A 211 -4.20 -25.85 -3.85
CA ASN A 211 -5.58 -26.15 -4.21
C ASN A 211 -6.47 -24.89 -4.25
N ALA A 212 -6.29 -23.98 -3.28
CA ALA A 212 -7.04 -22.72 -3.23
C ALA A 212 -6.64 -21.78 -4.37
N ALA A 213 -5.34 -21.66 -4.66
CA ALA A 213 -4.80 -20.87 -5.76
C ALA A 213 -5.29 -21.41 -7.12
N TYR A 214 -5.24 -22.72 -7.33
CA TYR A 214 -5.73 -23.35 -8.56
C TYR A 214 -7.23 -23.12 -8.77
N ALA A 215 -8.04 -23.27 -7.72
CA ALA A 215 -9.47 -22.98 -7.78
C ALA A 215 -9.75 -21.50 -8.13
N ALA A 216 -8.95 -20.58 -7.61
CA ALA A 216 -9.01 -19.17 -7.97
C ALA A 216 -8.69 -18.95 -9.46
N CYS A 217 -7.63 -19.56 -10.00
CA CYS A 217 -7.29 -19.48 -11.43
C CYS A 217 -8.40 -20.00 -12.35
N LEU A 218 -9.09 -21.08 -11.96
CA LEU A 218 -10.21 -21.62 -12.75
C LEU A 218 -11.39 -20.65 -12.80
N LEU A 219 -11.70 -19.99 -11.68
CA LEU A 219 -12.75 -18.98 -11.63
C LEU A 219 -12.38 -17.73 -12.43
N ALA A 220 -11.11 -17.32 -12.38
CA ALA A 220 -10.56 -16.18 -13.11
C ALA A 220 -10.67 -16.34 -14.64
N LYS A 221 -10.61 -17.58 -15.14
CA LYS A 221 -10.73 -17.90 -16.58
C LYS A 221 -12.17 -17.93 -17.11
N GLY A 222 -13.15 -17.50 -16.32
CA GLY A 222 -14.56 -17.44 -16.75
C GLY A 222 -15.26 -18.80 -16.69
N GLY A 223 -15.21 -19.43 -15.51
CA GLY A 223 -15.63 -20.81 -15.25
C GLY A 223 -16.75 -21.35 -16.14
N GLY A 224 -16.39 -22.23 -17.08
CA GLY A 224 -17.14 -23.38 -17.60
C GLY A 224 -18.61 -23.25 -18.07
N GLY A 225 -19.25 -22.08 -18.00
CA GLY A 225 -20.70 -21.99 -18.14
C GLY A 225 -21.21 -20.57 -18.37
N GLY A 226 -20.79 -19.92 -19.46
CA GLY A 226 -21.51 -18.81 -20.10
C GLY A 226 -21.80 -17.53 -19.29
N GLY A 227 -21.32 -17.42 -18.05
CA GLY A 227 -21.48 -16.26 -17.19
C GLY A 227 -20.12 -15.62 -16.94
N GLY A 228 -19.86 -14.46 -17.55
CA GLY A 228 -18.56 -13.76 -17.42
C GLY A 228 -18.12 -13.49 -15.97
N LEU A 229 -16.88 -12.99 -15.82
CA LEU A 229 -16.16 -12.90 -14.53
C LEU A 229 -16.98 -12.31 -13.37
N HIS A 230 -17.88 -11.36 -13.64
CA HIS A 230 -18.76 -10.75 -12.62
C HIS A 230 -19.54 -11.78 -11.79
N LYS A 231 -19.98 -12.90 -12.38
CA LYS A 231 -20.72 -13.96 -11.64
C LYS A 231 -19.81 -14.80 -10.74
N CYS A 232 -18.55 -14.95 -11.12
CA CYS A 232 -17.55 -15.73 -10.39
C CYS A 232 -16.83 -14.91 -9.32
N THR A 233 -16.90 -13.57 -9.36
CA THR A 233 -16.33 -12.66 -8.35
C THR A 233 -16.58 -13.08 -6.89
N PRO A 234 -17.82 -13.34 -6.44
CA PRO A 234 -18.05 -13.73 -5.04
C PRO A 234 -17.36 -15.05 -4.66
N ASP A 235 -17.41 -16.05 -5.55
CA ASP A 235 -16.74 -17.33 -5.33
C ASP A 235 -15.21 -17.17 -5.36
N LEU A 236 -14.70 -16.28 -6.21
CA LEU A 236 -13.29 -15.99 -6.29
C LEU A 236 -12.78 -15.34 -5.02
N LEU A 237 -13.49 -14.33 -4.49
CA LEU A 237 -13.16 -13.69 -3.23
C LEU A 237 -13.15 -14.69 -2.08
N LYS A 238 -14.12 -15.61 -2.07
CA LYS A 238 -14.15 -16.69 -1.09
C LYS A 238 -12.92 -17.61 -1.21
N LYS A 239 -12.50 -17.96 -2.42
CA LYS A 239 -11.29 -18.78 -2.64
C LYS A 239 -10.01 -18.04 -2.27
N ALA A 240 -9.91 -16.76 -2.57
CA ALA A 240 -8.79 -15.93 -2.18
C ALA A 240 -8.71 -15.71 -0.66
N ALA A 241 -9.84 -15.60 0.03
CA ALA A 241 -9.88 -15.56 1.50
C ALA A 241 -9.37 -16.88 2.11
N VAL A 242 -9.79 -18.02 1.56
CA VAL A 242 -9.27 -19.34 1.97
C VAL A 242 -7.77 -19.45 1.73
N LEU A 243 -7.29 -18.99 0.56
CA LEU A 243 -5.86 -18.95 0.25
C LEU A 243 -5.08 -18.13 1.29
N ALA A 244 -5.57 -16.93 1.62
CA ALA A 244 -4.96 -16.08 2.64
C ALA A 244 -4.90 -16.76 4.01
N ASP A 245 -6.00 -17.36 4.47
CA ASP A 245 -6.07 -18.06 5.76
C ASP A 245 -5.11 -19.27 5.82
N GLU A 246 -4.98 -20.05 4.74
CA GLU A 246 -3.99 -21.14 4.66
C GLU A 246 -2.55 -20.60 4.68
N CYS A 247 -2.28 -19.45 4.06
CA CYS A 247 -0.96 -18.83 4.12
C CYS A 247 -0.62 -18.30 5.53
N VAL A 248 -1.60 -17.84 6.31
CA VAL A 248 -1.39 -17.51 7.74
C VAL A 248 -0.99 -18.76 8.53
N LYS A 249 -1.69 -19.88 8.30
CA LYS A 249 -1.37 -21.16 8.94
C LYS A 249 0.05 -21.61 8.59
N LEU A 250 0.39 -21.60 7.30
CA LEU A 250 1.72 -21.96 6.82
C LEU A 250 2.81 -21.07 7.44
N SER A 251 2.60 -19.76 7.48
CA SER A 251 3.54 -18.82 8.11
C SER A 251 3.77 -19.15 9.58
N SER A 252 2.71 -19.51 10.31
CA SER A 252 2.78 -19.88 11.72
C SER A 252 3.52 -21.21 11.94
N LEU A 253 3.31 -22.20 11.07
CA LEU A 253 4.07 -23.46 11.08
C LEU A 253 5.56 -23.23 10.79
N LEU A 254 5.88 -22.40 9.81
CA LEU A 254 7.26 -22.04 9.47
C LEU A 254 7.94 -21.26 10.60
N GLU A 255 7.20 -20.40 11.31
CA GLU A 255 7.69 -19.70 12.50
C GLU A 255 8.05 -20.65 13.65
N ASN A 256 7.23 -21.68 13.86
CA ASN A 256 7.54 -22.73 14.84
C ASN A 256 8.87 -23.41 14.48
N ILE A 257 9.09 -23.72 13.19
CA ILE A 257 10.38 -24.25 12.71
C ILE A 257 11.51 -23.24 12.97
N VAL A 258 11.33 -21.95 12.63
CA VAL A 258 12.32 -20.88 12.90
C VAL A 258 12.69 -20.79 14.39
N SER A 259 11.73 -21.03 15.29
CA SER A 259 11.94 -20.96 16.75
C SER A 259 12.86 -22.06 17.27
N LYS A 260 12.78 -23.26 16.67
CA LYS A 260 13.58 -24.44 17.04
C LYS A 260 15.00 -24.42 16.45
N LEU A 261 15.22 -23.63 15.39
CA LEU A 261 16.53 -23.53 14.75
C LEU A 261 17.57 -22.78 15.59
N ALA A 262 18.80 -23.30 15.59
CA ALA A 262 19.96 -22.60 16.15
C ALA A 262 20.19 -21.25 15.44
N ARG A 263 20.79 -20.29 16.16
CA ARG A 263 21.10 -18.97 15.59
C ARG A 263 22.09 -19.13 14.43
N GLY A 264 21.72 -18.59 13.28
CA GLY A 264 22.54 -18.66 12.09
C GLY A 264 21.92 -17.91 10.91
N LYS A 265 22.70 -17.77 9.83
CA LYS A 265 22.27 -17.07 8.60
C LYS A 265 21.02 -17.68 7.97
N GLY A 266 20.87 -19.01 8.07
CA GLY A 266 19.69 -19.73 7.60
C GLY A 266 18.41 -19.34 8.34
N ARG A 267 18.44 -19.38 9.68
CA ARG A 267 17.33 -18.95 10.53
C ARG A 267 16.93 -17.50 10.28
N ALA A 268 17.89 -16.59 10.17
CA ALA A 268 17.61 -15.18 9.91
C ALA A 268 16.91 -14.97 8.54
N ARG A 269 17.34 -15.69 7.51
CA ARG A 269 16.71 -15.64 6.19
C ARG A 269 15.31 -16.23 6.18
N LEU A 270 15.10 -17.37 6.85
CA LEU A 270 13.78 -17.97 6.98
C LEU A 270 12.82 -17.06 7.74
N GLY A 271 13.26 -16.49 8.87
CA GLY A 271 12.46 -15.54 9.64
C GLY A 271 12.06 -14.31 8.83
N ALA A 272 12.98 -13.71 8.06
CA ALA A 272 12.66 -12.60 7.18
C ALA A 272 11.65 -12.98 6.08
N GLY A 273 11.76 -14.19 5.52
CA GLY A 273 10.80 -14.71 4.54
C GLY A 273 9.40 -14.91 5.11
N VAL A 274 9.31 -15.44 6.34
CA VAL A 274 8.02 -15.63 7.03
C VAL A 274 7.36 -14.29 7.36
N GLU A 275 8.11 -13.31 7.86
CA GLU A 275 7.58 -11.95 8.10
C GLU A 275 7.10 -11.28 6.80
N GLN A 276 7.85 -11.43 5.71
CA GLN A 276 7.45 -10.91 4.41
C GLN A 276 6.17 -11.61 3.90
N ALA A 277 6.06 -12.93 4.07
CA ALA A 277 4.85 -13.67 3.71
C ALA A 277 3.63 -13.17 4.50
N ARG A 278 3.78 -12.93 5.82
CA ARG A 278 2.71 -12.36 6.65
C ARG A 278 2.26 -10.99 6.18
N LEU A 279 3.18 -10.11 5.82
CA LEU A 279 2.86 -8.79 5.27
C LEU A 279 2.06 -8.92 3.96
N CYS A 280 2.47 -9.81 3.05
CA CYS A 280 1.73 -10.07 1.81
C CYS A 280 0.32 -10.63 2.08
N VAL A 281 0.15 -11.50 3.09
CA VAL A 281 -1.17 -12.03 3.48
C VAL A 281 -2.06 -10.91 4.02
N GLU A 282 -1.56 -10.05 4.89
CA GLU A 282 -2.33 -8.93 5.43
C GLU A 282 -2.71 -7.92 4.34
N GLN A 283 -1.81 -7.65 3.40
CA GLN A 283 -2.12 -6.83 2.22
C GLN A 283 -3.23 -7.47 1.37
N ALA A 284 -3.16 -8.77 1.11
CA ALA A 284 -4.20 -9.50 0.38
C ALA A 284 -5.56 -9.46 1.10
N ARG A 285 -5.57 -9.59 2.44
CA ARG A 285 -6.79 -9.49 3.26
C ARG A 285 -7.42 -8.11 3.19
N LEU A 286 -6.62 -7.04 3.24
CA LEU A 286 -7.11 -5.67 3.08
C LEU A 286 -7.77 -5.50 1.70
N CYS A 287 -7.15 -5.97 0.63
CA CYS A 287 -7.75 -5.99 -0.71
C CYS A 287 -9.08 -6.75 -0.72
N LEU A 288 -9.16 -7.93 -0.11
CA LEU A 288 -10.39 -8.74 -0.05
C LEU A 288 -11.52 -8.07 0.75
N THR A 289 -11.20 -7.37 1.83
CA THR A 289 -12.20 -6.62 2.62
C THR A 289 -12.76 -5.42 1.86
N ALA A 290 -11.90 -4.65 1.18
CA ALA A 290 -12.31 -3.51 0.36
C ALA A 290 -13.27 -3.91 -0.78
N VAL A 291 -13.12 -5.14 -1.30
CA VAL A 291 -14.00 -5.67 -2.34
C VAL A 291 -15.35 -6.17 -1.77
N ARG A 292 -15.36 -6.75 -0.57
CA ARG A 292 -16.57 -7.33 0.05
C ARG A 292 -17.64 -6.29 0.39
N ASP A 293 -17.20 -5.08 0.74
CA ASP A 293 -18.10 -3.98 1.12
C ASP A 293 -18.69 -3.25 -0.11
N ALA A 294 -18.20 -3.54 -1.31
CA ALA A 294 -18.69 -2.99 -2.55
C ALA A 294 -19.81 -3.86 -3.15
N SER A 295 -20.96 -3.94 -2.46
CA SER A 295 -22.10 -4.72 -2.92
C SER A 295 -23.02 -3.92 -3.87
N ALA A 296 -22.53 -3.63 -5.09
CA ALA A 296 -23.30 -3.27 -6.31
C ALA A 296 -22.34 -2.61 -7.32
N VAL A 297 -21.48 -3.41 -7.94
CA VAL A 297 -20.34 -2.89 -8.71
C VAL A 297 -20.53 -3.13 -10.21
N PRO A 298 -20.32 -2.12 -11.08
CA PRO A 298 -20.30 -2.30 -12.52
C PRO A 298 -19.28 -3.38 -12.96
N VAL A 299 -19.55 -4.08 -14.06
CA VAL A 299 -18.73 -5.22 -14.54
C VAL A 299 -17.22 -4.88 -14.65
N GLN A 300 -16.87 -3.66 -15.07
CA GLN A 300 -15.49 -3.18 -15.20
C GLN A 300 -14.76 -3.02 -13.85
N GLU A 301 -15.48 -2.61 -12.82
CA GLU A 301 -14.90 -2.46 -11.48
C GLU A 301 -14.84 -3.83 -10.78
N ALA A 302 -15.70 -4.79 -11.15
CA ALA A 302 -15.57 -6.18 -10.70
C ALA A 302 -14.32 -6.87 -11.27
N THR A 303 -14.01 -6.64 -12.56
CA THR A 303 -12.83 -7.25 -13.19
C THR A 303 -11.51 -6.64 -12.69
N ALA A 304 -11.47 -5.34 -12.41
CA ALA A 304 -10.34 -4.70 -11.72
C ALA A 304 -10.10 -5.32 -10.33
N LYS A 305 -11.16 -5.50 -9.54
CA LYS A 305 -11.07 -6.13 -8.21
C LYS A 305 -10.61 -7.58 -8.28
N VAL A 306 -11.00 -8.32 -9.33
CA VAL A 306 -10.49 -9.67 -9.59
C VAL A 306 -8.99 -9.63 -9.92
N ALA A 307 -8.54 -8.66 -10.72
CA ALA A 307 -7.12 -8.48 -11.02
C ALA A 307 -6.30 -8.18 -9.75
N ASP A 308 -6.78 -7.29 -8.88
CA ASP A 308 -6.12 -6.97 -7.61
C ASP A 308 -5.95 -8.22 -6.73
N VAL A 309 -6.99 -9.06 -6.65
CA VAL A 309 -6.98 -10.31 -5.89
C VAL A 309 -6.00 -11.32 -6.50
N MET A 310 -5.93 -11.43 -7.83
CA MET A 310 -4.99 -12.31 -8.51
C MET A 310 -3.53 -11.85 -8.33
N GLN A 311 -3.28 -10.55 -8.42
CA GLN A 311 -1.96 -9.97 -8.18
C GLN A 311 -1.50 -10.23 -6.74
N ALA A 312 -2.39 -10.02 -5.76
CA ALA A 312 -2.08 -10.30 -4.36
C ALA A 312 -1.78 -11.79 -4.11
N ALA A 313 -2.50 -12.70 -4.79
CA ALA A 313 -2.23 -14.13 -4.72
C ALA A 313 -0.87 -14.51 -5.36
N GLU A 314 -0.52 -13.89 -6.50
CA GLU A 314 0.76 -14.11 -7.17
C GLU A 314 1.94 -13.64 -6.31
N ASP A 315 1.84 -12.43 -5.75
CA ASP A 315 2.87 -11.85 -4.88
C ASP A 315 3.09 -12.70 -3.61
N LEU A 316 2.00 -13.23 -3.06
CA LEU A 316 2.02 -14.12 -1.91
C LEU A 316 2.75 -15.43 -2.23
N LEU A 317 2.40 -16.09 -3.34
CA LEU A 317 3.06 -17.33 -3.77
C LEU A 317 4.54 -17.10 -4.11
N ALA A 318 4.86 -15.97 -4.75
CA ALA A 318 6.24 -15.58 -5.08
C ALA A 318 7.10 -15.38 -3.83
N THR A 319 6.49 -14.98 -2.71
CA THR A 319 7.16 -14.83 -1.41
C THR A 319 7.27 -16.16 -0.65
N LEU A 320 6.24 -17.01 -0.75
CA LEU A 320 6.20 -18.30 -0.07
C LEU A 320 7.21 -19.31 -0.65
N LEU A 321 7.34 -19.38 -1.97
CA LEU A 321 8.25 -20.32 -2.63
C LEU A 321 9.70 -20.28 -2.10
N PRO A 322 10.40 -19.13 -2.07
CA PRO A 322 11.76 -19.08 -1.53
C PRO A 322 11.78 -19.36 -0.01
N THR A 323 10.72 -19.03 0.71
CA THR A 323 10.61 -19.32 2.16
C THR A 323 10.54 -20.83 2.41
N VAL A 324 9.71 -21.55 1.65
CA VAL A 324 9.59 -23.02 1.70
C VAL A 324 10.88 -23.70 1.26
N GLN A 325 11.55 -23.20 0.21
CA GLN A 325 12.87 -23.68 -0.22
C GLN A 325 13.94 -23.55 0.88
N ILE A 326 13.97 -22.40 1.57
CA ILE A 326 14.91 -22.20 2.69
C ILE A 326 14.59 -23.16 3.84
N ALA A 327 13.31 -23.34 4.18
CA ALA A 327 12.89 -24.27 5.22
C ALA A 327 13.34 -25.71 4.90
N ARG A 328 13.07 -26.17 3.68
CA ARG A 328 13.48 -27.49 3.19
C ARG A 328 14.99 -27.70 3.29
N THR A 329 15.78 -26.77 2.75
CA THR A 329 17.26 -26.89 2.74
C THR A 329 17.88 -26.83 4.13
N LEU A 330 17.26 -26.13 5.08
CA LEU A 330 17.68 -26.15 6.48
C LEU A 330 17.37 -27.49 7.12
N LYS A 331 16.21 -28.07 6.79
CA LYS A 331 15.81 -29.38 7.28
C LYS A 331 16.70 -30.52 6.75
N GLU A 332 17.04 -30.51 5.46
CA GLU A 332 18.01 -31.46 4.89
C GLU A 332 19.35 -31.46 5.62
N LYS A 333 19.79 -30.29 6.11
CA LYS A 333 21.04 -30.14 6.87
C LYS A 333 20.94 -30.57 8.33
N MET A 334 19.74 -30.72 8.87
CA MET A 334 19.54 -31.22 10.23
C MET A 334 19.37 -32.74 10.27
N GLY A 335 18.86 -33.34 9.19
CA GLY A 335 18.73 -34.79 9.04
C GLY A 335 19.96 -35.52 8.48
N ALA A 336 21.02 -34.78 8.12
CA ALA A 336 22.31 -35.28 7.66
C ALA A 336 23.39 -35.09 8.73
#